data_AF-A0A653XHB1-F1
#
_entry.id   AF-A0A653XHB1-F1
#
_cell.length_a   1.000
_cell.length_b   1.000
_cell.length_c   1.000
_cell.angle_alpha   90.00
_cell.angle_beta   90.00
_cell.angle_gamma   90.00
#
_symmetry.space_group_name_H-M   'P 1'
#
loop_
_entity.id
_entity.type
_entity.pdbx_description
1 polymer ?
#
loop_
_entity_poly.entity_id
_entity_poly.type
_entity_poly.pdbx_seq_one_letter_code
_entity_poly.pdbx_strand_id
1 'polypeptide(L)'
;MPAKGLKCLFAALSAHVAHPGPREAIANTVALVIVSNQPFYPLYLYWAVSPVISPSLLTFLSTPLFALVPSAMRRNSRLGRCLLLCAGIGNTLLCRFAFGSTSGVEVFLFPCLMLSALLFRRDERIYAAGFILLSFAAYLLPVDAIAAPLHLYQSQEYLALQRLNFLSAASLTALIGWLFAGQRPDISAGGETGTGQRA
;
A
#
# COMPACT_ATOMS: atom_id res chain seq x y z
N MET A 1 -24.58 -25.04 -1.64
CA MET A 1 -24.55 -24.23 -0.39
C MET A 1 -23.34 -23.29 -0.18
N PRO A 2 -22.31 -23.14 -1.05
CA PRO A 2 -21.15 -22.27 -0.75
C PRO A 2 -21.42 -20.76 -0.93
N ALA A 3 -22.41 -20.38 -1.74
CA ALA A 3 -22.66 -18.98 -2.11
C ALA A 3 -23.21 -18.10 -0.97
N LYS A 4 -23.89 -18.66 0.04
CA LYS A 4 -24.40 -17.89 1.19
C LYS A 4 -23.28 -17.53 2.17
N GLY A 5 -22.38 -18.48 2.46
CA GLY A 5 -21.23 -18.24 3.34
C GLY A 5 -20.27 -17.20 2.78
N LEU A 6 -20.00 -17.27 1.48
CA LEU A 6 -19.14 -16.29 0.79
C LEU A 6 -19.73 -14.87 0.86
N LYS A 7 -21.05 -14.73 0.63
CA LYS A 7 -21.76 -13.44 0.74
C LYS A 7 -21.69 -12.86 2.16
N CYS A 8 -21.86 -13.68 3.19
CA CYS A 8 -21.73 -13.24 4.59
C CYS A 8 -20.30 -12.79 4.91
N LEU A 9 -19.28 -13.51 4.42
CA LEU A 9 -17.88 -13.12 4.60
C LEU A 9 -17.58 -11.78 3.93
N PHE A 10 -18.02 -11.59 2.68
CA PHE A 10 -17.88 -10.31 1.98
C PHE A 10 -18.61 -9.17 2.69
N ALA A 11 -19.81 -9.41 3.22
CA ALA A 11 -20.54 -8.42 4.00
C ALA A 11 -19.81 -8.06 5.30
N ALA A 12 -19.25 -9.05 6.01
CA ALA A 12 -18.47 -8.84 7.22
C ALA A 12 -17.17 -8.06 6.94
N LEU A 13 -16.46 -8.39 5.85
CA LEU A 13 -15.26 -7.67 5.42
C LEU A 13 -15.57 -6.23 5.00
N SER A 14 -16.66 -6.03 4.24
CA SER A 14 -17.13 -4.70 3.84
C SER A 14 -17.50 -3.85 5.06
N ALA A 15 -18.24 -4.42 6.01
CA ALA A 15 -18.53 -3.77 7.29
C ALA A 15 -17.27 -3.53 8.13
N HIS A 16 -16.24 -4.39 8.00
CA HIS A 16 -14.97 -4.22 8.69
C HIS A 16 -14.11 -3.07 8.12
N VAL A 17 -14.17 -2.86 6.81
CA VAL A 17 -13.44 -1.80 6.11
C VAL A 17 -14.17 -0.47 6.12
N ALA A 18 -15.50 -0.49 6.20
CA ALA A 18 -16.32 0.72 6.23
C ALA A 18 -15.90 1.67 7.36
N HIS A 19 -15.75 2.94 7.00
CA HIS A 19 -15.48 4.03 7.94
C HIS A 19 -16.22 5.29 7.49
N PRO A 20 -16.80 6.10 8.40
CA PRO A 20 -17.53 7.32 8.01
C PRO A 20 -16.67 8.35 7.28
N GLY A 21 -15.39 8.43 7.65
CA GLY A 21 -14.42 9.32 7.01
C GLY A 21 -13.88 8.76 5.69
N PRO A 22 -13.87 9.54 4.58
CA PRO A 22 -13.51 9.04 3.25
C PRO A 22 -12.03 8.61 3.16
N ARG A 23 -11.12 9.29 3.87
CA ARG A 23 -9.68 8.96 3.85
C ARG A 23 -9.40 7.68 4.62
N GLU A 24 -10.08 7.49 5.74
CA GLU A 24 -10.02 6.28 6.55
C GLU A 24 -10.60 5.07 5.80
N ALA A 25 -11.69 5.24 5.06
CA ALA A 25 -12.25 4.19 4.22
C ALA A 25 -11.27 3.77 3.12
N ILE A 26 -10.59 4.73 2.47
CA ILE A 26 -9.52 4.43 1.51
C ILE A 26 -8.38 3.67 2.18
N ALA A 27 -7.88 4.14 3.33
CA ALA A 27 -6.81 3.48 4.06
C ALA A 27 -7.16 2.03 4.44
N ASN A 28 -8.39 1.78 4.92
CA ASN A 28 -8.86 0.44 5.24
C ASN A 28 -8.97 -0.45 3.99
N THR A 29 -9.40 0.12 2.86
CA THR A 29 -9.50 -0.59 1.57
C THR A 29 -8.11 -1.00 1.08
N VAL A 30 -7.15 -0.07 1.14
CA VAL A 30 -5.75 -0.34 0.78
C VAL A 30 -5.16 -1.42 1.69
N ALA A 31 -5.38 -1.33 3.00
CA ALA A 31 -4.93 -2.35 3.95
C ALA A 31 -5.53 -3.73 3.62
N LEU A 32 -6.82 -3.81 3.30
CA LEU A 32 -7.48 -5.05 2.90
C LEU A 32 -6.89 -5.63 1.60
N VAL A 33 -6.60 -4.78 0.62
CA VAL A 33 -5.96 -5.21 -0.65
C VAL A 33 -4.58 -5.81 -0.37
N ILE A 34 -3.78 -5.19 0.49
CA ILE A 34 -2.45 -5.70 0.85
C ILE A 34 -2.55 -7.04 1.59
N VAL A 35 -3.42 -7.15 2.60
CA VAL A 35 -3.65 -8.41 3.32
C VAL A 35 -4.13 -9.51 2.39
N SER A 36 -5.03 -9.17 1.45
CA SER A 36 -5.55 -10.12 0.48
C SER A 36 -4.50 -10.58 -0.51
N ASN A 37 -3.48 -9.76 -0.81
CA ASN A 37 -2.40 -10.09 -1.73
C ASN A 37 -1.34 -11.01 -1.11
N GLN A 38 -1.05 -10.86 0.17
CA GLN A 38 -0.01 -11.63 0.87
C GLN A 38 -0.03 -13.15 0.66
N PRO A 39 -1.18 -13.88 0.75
CA PRO A 39 -1.19 -15.33 0.52
C PRO A 39 -0.87 -15.72 -0.93
N PHE A 40 -1.07 -14.80 -1.90
CA PHE A 40 -0.78 -15.06 -3.31
C PHE A 40 0.65 -14.65 -3.70
N TYR A 41 1.31 -13.80 -2.91
CA TYR A 41 2.66 -13.29 -3.21
C TYR A 41 3.69 -14.40 -3.48
N PRO A 42 3.85 -15.40 -2.61
CA PRO A 42 4.76 -16.51 -2.87
C PRO A 42 4.39 -17.30 -4.14
N LEU A 43 3.09 -17.38 -4.45
CA LEU A 43 2.58 -18.21 -5.55
C LEU A 43 2.92 -17.61 -6.91
N TYR A 44 2.76 -16.29 -7.09
CA TYR A 44 3.19 -15.65 -8.34
C TYR A 44 4.70 -15.45 -8.41
N LEU A 45 5.42 -15.36 -7.27
CA LEU A 45 6.88 -15.39 -7.29
C LEU A 45 7.39 -16.74 -7.78
N TYR A 46 6.83 -17.84 -7.27
CA TYR A 46 7.12 -19.20 -7.73
C TYR A 46 6.94 -19.34 -9.25
N TRP A 47 5.83 -18.79 -9.76
CA TRP A 47 5.47 -18.92 -11.16
C TRP A 47 6.25 -18.00 -12.10
N ALA A 48 6.52 -16.75 -11.71
CA ALA A 48 7.06 -15.72 -12.59
C ALA A 48 8.57 -15.47 -12.42
N VAL A 49 9.17 -15.91 -11.31
CA VAL A 49 10.53 -15.52 -10.93
C VAL A 49 11.42 -16.74 -10.68
N SER A 50 11.14 -17.51 -9.63
CA SER A 50 12.06 -18.51 -9.11
C SER A 50 11.34 -19.54 -8.24
N PRO A 51 11.76 -20.82 -8.24
CA PRO A 51 11.24 -21.80 -7.30
C PRO A 51 11.58 -21.49 -5.83
N VAL A 52 12.57 -20.63 -5.57
CA VAL A 52 12.98 -20.26 -4.21
C VAL A 52 12.11 -19.11 -3.68
N ILE A 53 11.04 -19.50 -3.00
CA ILE A 53 10.05 -18.56 -2.42
C ILE A 53 10.25 -18.26 -0.93
N SER A 54 11.16 -18.95 -0.25
CA SER A 54 11.30 -18.84 1.21
C SER A 54 11.52 -17.41 1.72
N PRO A 55 12.26 -16.50 1.05
CA PRO A 55 12.41 -15.12 1.53
C PRO A 55 11.08 -14.35 1.50
N SER A 56 10.17 -14.69 0.59
CA SER A 56 8.87 -14.05 0.47
C SER A 56 7.93 -14.33 1.63
N LEU A 57 8.15 -15.42 2.37
CA LEU A 57 7.34 -15.76 3.54
C LEU A 57 7.53 -14.75 4.67
N LEU A 58 8.64 -13.99 4.69
CA LEU A 58 8.82 -12.92 5.67
C LEU A 58 7.80 -11.79 5.53
N THR A 59 7.24 -11.61 4.33
CA THR A 59 6.18 -10.60 4.13
C THR A 59 4.95 -10.87 5.00
N PHE A 60 4.72 -12.12 5.40
CA PHE A 60 3.64 -12.48 6.32
C PHE A 60 3.77 -11.88 7.72
N LEU A 61 4.97 -11.47 8.14
CA LEU A 61 5.15 -10.79 9.43
C LEU A 61 4.42 -9.44 9.45
N SER A 62 4.25 -8.79 8.30
CA SER A 62 3.51 -7.52 8.21
C SER A 62 2.00 -7.70 8.08
N THR A 63 1.51 -8.89 7.69
CA THR A 63 0.08 -9.22 7.58
C THR A 63 -0.73 -8.85 8.81
N PRO A 64 -0.35 -9.25 10.05
CA PRO A 64 -1.12 -8.88 11.23
C PRO A 64 -1.18 -7.37 11.43
N LEU A 65 -0.13 -6.63 11.07
CA LEU A 65 -0.11 -5.17 11.19
C LEU A 65 -1.09 -4.52 10.22
N PHE A 66 -1.12 -4.95 8.96
CA PHE A 66 -2.10 -4.46 7.99
C PHE A 66 -3.53 -4.86 8.34
N ALA A 67 -3.74 -6.10 8.84
CA ALA A 67 -5.06 -6.57 9.27
C ALA A 67 -5.60 -5.79 10.48
N LEU A 68 -4.71 -5.26 11.33
CA LEU A 68 -5.10 -4.42 12.46
C LEU A 68 -5.47 -2.99 12.08
N VAL A 69 -5.15 -2.52 10.86
CA VAL A 69 -5.40 -1.13 10.43
C VAL A 69 -6.87 -0.72 10.58
N PRO A 70 -7.88 -1.47 10.08
CA PRO A 70 -9.27 -1.03 10.21
C PRO A 70 -9.75 -0.98 11.66
N SER A 71 -9.26 -1.89 12.50
CA SER A 71 -9.55 -1.91 13.93
C SER A 71 -8.91 -0.72 14.66
N ALA A 72 -7.66 -0.39 14.33
CA ALA A 72 -6.97 0.80 14.85
C ALA A 72 -7.65 2.09 14.39
N MET A 73 -8.09 2.15 13.13
CA MET A 73 -8.76 3.30 12.53
C MET A 73 -10.06 3.66 13.27
N ARG A 74 -10.85 2.65 13.67
CA ARG A 74 -12.08 2.86 14.47
C ARG A 74 -11.82 3.46 15.84
N ARG A 75 -10.70 3.10 16.48
CA ARG A 75 -10.34 3.62 17.80
C ARG A 75 -9.76 5.03 17.71
N ASN A 76 -8.88 5.25 16.72
CA ASN A 76 -8.26 6.53 16.49
C ASN A 76 -7.74 6.60 15.04
N SER A 77 -8.36 7.46 14.22
CA SER A 77 -8.00 7.60 12.81
C SER A 77 -6.51 7.94 12.59
N ARG A 78 -5.88 8.70 13.50
CA ARG A 78 -4.44 9.02 13.39
C ARG A 78 -3.60 7.77 13.57
N LEU A 79 -3.89 7.00 14.63
CA LEU A 79 -3.15 5.76 14.91
C LEU A 79 -3.32 4.74 13.78
N GLY A 80 -4.53 4.60 13.23
CA GLY A 80 -4.76 3.72 12.08
C GLY A 80 -3.96 4.11 10.85
N ARG A 81 -3.91 5.41 10.51
CA ARG A 81 -3.10 5.93 9.39
C ARG A 81 -1.60 5.76 9.61
N CYS A 82 -1.11 6.05 10.82
CA CYS A 82 0.28 5.82 11.19
C CYS A 82 0.65 4.33 11.12
N LEU A 83 -0.21 3.44 11.64
CA LEU A 83 0.01 1.99 11.59
C LEU A 83 0.12 1.48 10.15
N LEU A 84 -0.77 1.94 9.26
CA LEU A 84 -0.72 1.59 7.84
C LEU A 84 0.62 1.96 7.20
N LEU A 85 1.11 3.17 7.46
CA LEU A 85 2.38 3.66 6.90
C LEU A 85 3.59 2.98 7.52
N CYS A 86 3.60 2.76 8.85
CA CYS A 86 4.64 1.98 9.53
C CYS A 86 4.71 0.56 8.97
N ALA A 87 3.56 -0.11 8.79
CA ALA A 87 3.50 -1.45 8.22
C ALA A 87 3.99 -1.46 6.76
N GLY A 88 3.61 -0.47 5.96
CA GLY A 88 4.08 -0.28 4.57
C GLY A 88 5.59 -0.15 4.47
N ILE A 89 6.15 0.88 5.12
CA ILE A 89 7.59 1.17 5.07
C ILE A 89 8.39 0.02 5.69
N GLY A 90 7.93 -0.50 6.84
CA GLY A 90 8.55 -1.63 7.53
C GLY A 90 8.56 -2.90 6.68
N ASN A 91 7.46 -3.22 5.99
CA ASN A 91 7.40 -4.35 5.07
C ASN A 91 8.35 -4.15 3.89
N THR A 92 8.43 -2.94 3.30
CA THR A 92 9.37 -2.68 2.21
C THR A 92 10.82 -2.86 2.65
N LEU A 93 11.19 -2.37 3.84
CA LEU A 93 12.52 -2.58 4.41
C LEU A 93 12.79 -4.06 4.66
N LEU A 94 11.85 -4.78 5.28
CA LEU A 94 11.97 -6.22 5.52
C LEU A 94 12.16 -7.00 4.21
N CYS A 95 11.40 -6.68 3.16
CA CYS A 95 11.59 -7.26 1.84
C CYS A 95 12.96 -6.91 1.24
N ARG A 96 13.43 -5.68 1.43
CA ARG A 96 14.76 -5.27 0.95
C ARG A 96 15.87 -6.04 1.64
N PHE A 97 15.75 -6.32 2.94
CA PHE A 97 16.64 -7.24 3.66
C PHE A 97 16.52 -8.67 3.13
N ALA A 98 15.32 -9.14 2.79
CA ALA A 98 15.10 -10.51 2.35
C ALA A 98 15.63 -10.77 0.92
N PHE A 99 15.32 -9.89 -0.02
CA PHE A 99 15.61 -10.05 -1.45
C PHE A 99 16.84 -9.29 -1.93
N GLY A 100 17.35 -8.32 -1.16
CA GLY A 100 18.44 -7.42 -1.54
C GLY A 100 17.95 -6.20 -2.34
N SER A 101 18.78 -5.15 -2.42
CA SER A 101 18.41 -3.90 -3.12
C SER A 101 18.17 -4.08 -4.62
N THR A 102 18.79 -5.08 -5.26
CA THR A 102 18.59 -5.36 -6.69
C THR A 102 17.18 -5.86 -7.02
N SER A 103 16.39 -6.29 -6.03
CA SER A 103 15.03 -6.82 -6.23
C SER A 103 13.99 -5.80 -6.72
N GLY A 104 14.28 -4.49 -6.62
CA GLY A 104 13.35 -3.42 -6.97
C GLY A 104 12.17 -3.26 -6.01
N VAL A 105 12.18 -3.92 -4.85
CA VAL A 105 11.07 -3.84 -3.88
C VAL A 105 10.93 -2.48 -3.22
N GLU A 106 11.98 -1.67 -3.24
CA GLU A 106 11.98 -0.28 -2.76
C GLU A 106 10.99 0.65 -3.49
N VAL A 107 10.53 0.27 -4.69
CA VAL A 107 9.46 0.99 -5.41
C VAL A 107 8.16 1.03 -4.59
N PHE A 108 7.93 0.10 -3.66
CA PHE A 108 6.80 0.16 -2.73
C PHE A 108 6.85 1.34 -1.72
N LEU A 109 7.97 2.08 -1.64
CA LEU A 109 8.00 3.34 -0.91
C LEU A 109 7.19 4.44 -1.62
N PHE A 110 6.98 4.38 -2.94
CA PHE A 110 6.13 5.33 -3.66
C PHE A 110 4.66 5.35 -3.20
N PRO A 111 3.94 4.22 -3.11
CA PRO A 111 2.60 4.24 -2.54
C PRO A 111 2.59 4.68 -1.08
N CYS A 112 3.64 4.38 -0.29
CA CYS A 112 3.77 4.89 1.08
C CYS A 112 3.92 6.41 1.14
N LEU A 113 4.76 7.00 0.28
CA LEU A 113 4.90 8.45 0.10
C LEU A 113 3.57 9.09 -0.30
N MET A 114 2.88 8.49 -1.27
CA MET A 114 1.61 9.00 -1.75
C MET A 114 0.52 8.95 -0.67
N LEU A 115 0.40 7.84 0.05
CA LEU A 115 -0.52 7.72 1.19
C LEU A 115 -0.18 8.71 2.30
N SER A 116 1.10 8.93 2.59
CA SER A 116 1.55 9.92 3.58
C SER A 116 1.09 11.33 3.20
N ALA A 117 1.15 11.69 1.92
CA ALA A 117 0.68 12.99 1.43
C ALA A 117 -0.85 13.13 1.43
N LEU A 118 -1.58 12.04 1.18
CA LEU A 118 -3.02 12.08 0.95
C LEU A 118 -3.88 11.80 2.19
N LEU A 119 -3.40 10.97 3.13
CA LEU A 119 -4.21 10.50 4.27
C LEU A 119 -4.32 11.54 5.40
N PHE A 120 -3.26 12.28 5.69
CA PHE A 120 -3.25 13.22 6.82
C PHE A 120 -3.93 14.54 6.50
N ARG A 121 -4.68 15.07 7.48
CA ARG A 121 -5.40 16.34 7.34
C ARG A 121 -4.44 17.53 7.45
N ARG A 122 -4.93 18.74 7.15
CA ARG A 122 -4.12 19.97 7.20
C ARG A 122 -3.55 20.24 8.60
N ASP A 123 -4.30 19.87 9.63
CA ASP A 123 -3.91 19.94 11.05
C ASP A 123 -2.89 18.87 11.46
N GLU A 124 -2.68 17.84 10.63
CA GLU A 124 -1.81 16.69 10.90
C GLU A 124 -0.58 16.66 9.97
N ARG A 125 -0.25 17.80 9.36
CA ARG A 125 0.85 17.94 8.38
C ARG A 125 2.20 17.48 8.90
N ILE A 126 2.44 17.59 10.20
CA ILE A 126 3.69 17.11 10.81
C ILE A 126 3.86 15.60 10.66
N TYR A 127 2.77 14.83 10.76
CA TYR A 127 2.79 13.39 10.53
C TYR A 127 3.02 13.08 9.05
N ALA A 128 2.35 13.81 8.14
CA ALA A 128 2.56 13.68 6.71
C ALA A 128 4.04 13.90 6.35
N ALA A 129 4.61 15.02 6.79
CA ALA A 129 6.01 15.36 6.56
C ALA A 129 6.95 14.33 7.18
N GLY A 130 6.66 13.88 8.41
CA GLY A 130 7.43 12.86 9.10
C GLY A 130 7.48 11.53 8.34
N PHE A 131 6.34 11.04 7.84
CA PHE A 131 6.31 9.79 7.07
C PHE A 131 6.86 9.92 5.65
N ILE A 132 6.75 11.09 5.04
CA ILE A 132 7.42 11.41 3.78
C ILE A 132 8.93 11.33 3.98
N LEU A 133 9.46 12.04 4.99
CA LEU A 133 10.88 12.01 5.32
C LEU A 133 11.33 10.60 5.69
N LEU A 134 10.53 9.86 6.45
CA LEU A 134 10.84 8.47 6.83
C LEU A 134 10.94 7.56 5.60
N SER A 135 10.09 7.76 4.59
CA SER A 135 10.14 6.99 3.34
C SER A 135 11.40 7.31 2.53
N PHE A 136 11.82 8.59 2.47
CA PHE A 136 13.11 8.96 1.87
C PHE A 136 14.29 8.39 2.66
N ALA A 137 14.25 8.45 3.99
CA ALA A 137 15.29 7.86 4.85
C ALA A 137 15.37 6.33 4.66
N ALA A 138 14.23 5.65 4.55
CA ALA A 138 14.16 4.22 4.29
C ALA A 138 14.77 3.84 2.92
N TYR A 139 14.59 4.69 1.90
CA TYR A 139 15.24 4.51 0.60
C TYR A 139 16.77 4.65 0.70
N LEU A 140 17.23 5.71 1.38
CA LEU A 140 18.66 6.02 1.53
C LEU A 140 19.41 5.06 2.47
N LEU A 141 18.70 4.24 3.26
CA LEU A 141 19.32 3.28 4.16
C LEU A 141 20.15 2.25 3.37
N PRO A 142 21.47 2.11 3.62
CA PRO A 142 22.32 1.18 2.88
C PRO A 142 22.18 -0.24 3.44
N VAL A 143 21.04 -0.87 3.17
CA VAL A 143 20.69 -2.20 3.70
C VAL A 143 21.76 -3.26 3.40
N ASP A 144 22.33 -3.24 2.19
CA ASP A 144 23.34 -4.22 1.78
C ASP A 144 24.68 -4.06 2.52
N ALA A 145 24.95 -2.89 3.12
CA ALA A 145 26.11 -2.68 3.98
C ALA A 145 25.89 -3.22 5.40
N ILE A 146 24.62 -3.42 5.79
CA ILE A 146 24.23 -3.85 7.14
C ILE A 146 24.06 -5.37 7.20
N ALA A 147 23.45 -5.97 6.18
CA ALA A 147 23.22 -7.42 6.12
C ALA A 147 23.17 -7.94 4.69
N ALA A 148 23.67 -9.16 4.49
CA ALA A 148 23.52 -9.87 3.22
C ALA A 148 22.05 -10.32 3.02
N PRO A 149 21.55 -10.35 1.77
CA PRO A 149 20.24 -10.89 1.46
C PRO A 149 20.09 -12.33 1.93
N LEU A 150 18.86 -12.73 2.28
CA LEU A 150 18.57 -14.11 2.68
C LEU A 150 18.80 -15.11 1.54
N HIS A 151 18.61 -14.66 0.30
CA HIS A 151 18.90 -15.45 -0.89
C HIS A 151 19.42 -14.54 -2.01
N LEU A 152 20.48 -14.99 -2.68
CA LEU A 152 21.02 -14.34 -3.86
C LEU A 152 20.41 -14.99 -5.10
N TYR A 153 19.62 -14.21 -5.83
CA TYR A 153 18.99 -14.63 -7.07
C TYR A 153 19.94 -14.46 -8.26
N GLN A 154 19.71 -15.19 -9.34
CA GLN A 154 20.42 -15.00 -10.61
C GLN A 154 20.01 -13.68 -11.27
N SER A 155 20.86 -13.13 -12.16
CA SER A 155 20.59 -11.85 -12.82
C SER A 155 19.24 -11.80 -13.54
N GLN A 156 18.84 -12.91 -14.19
CA GLN A 156 17.54 -13.02 -14.86
C GLN A 156 16.36 -13.02 -13.86
N GLU A 157 16.54 -13.65 -12.71
CA GLU A 157 15.53 -13.71 -11.65
C GLU A 157 15.38 -12.34 -10.98
N TYR A 158 16.47 -11.60 -10.79
CA TYR A 158 16.43 -10.21 -10.32
C TYR A 158 15.67 -9.29 -11.28
N LEU A 159 15.88 -9.42 -12.59
CA LEU A 159 15.11 -8.66 -13.58
C LEU A 159 13.61 -9.01 -13.52
N ALA A 160 13.28 -10.29 -13.32
CA ALA A 160 11.89 -10.73 -13.14
C ALA A 160 11.29 -10.16 -11.84
N LEU A 161 12.03 -10.17 -10.73
CA LEU A 161 11.64 -9.55 -9.46
C LEU A 161 11.38 -8.05 -9.61
N GLN A 162 12.27 -7.33 -10.28
CA GLN A 162 12.10 -5.89 -10.51
C GLN A 162 10.82 -5.60 -11.28
N ARG A 163 10.55 -6.34 -12.35
CA ARG A 163 9.32 -6.19 -13.16
C ARG A 163 8.07 -6.50 -12.33
N LEU A 164 8.09 -7.59 -11.57
CA LEU A 164 6.99 -8.01 -10.71
C LEU A 164 6.70 -6.95 -9.63
N ASN A 165 7.72 -6.55 -8.87
CA ASN A 165 7.60 -5.57 -7.80
C ASN A 165 7.19 -4.19 -8.33
N PHE A 166 7.74 -3.77 -9.47
CA PHE A 166 7.35 -2.53 -10.13
C PHE A 166 5.88 -2.55 -10.55
N LEU A 167 5.43 -3.61 -11.22
CA LEU A 167 4.04 -3.72 -11.65
C LEU A 167 3.07 -3.73 -10.47
N SER A 168 3.40 -4.45 -9.39
CA SER A 168 2.60 -4.47 -8.17
C SER A 168 2.55 -3.09 -7.48
N ALA A 169 3.70 -2.42 -7.32
CA ALA A 169 3.76 -1.10 -6.70
C ALA A 169 3.06 -0.03 -7.54
N ALA A 170 3.23 -0.06 -8.87
CA ALA A 170 2.55 0.83 -9.80
C ALA A 170 1.03 0.61 -9.78
N SER A 171 0.58 -0.65 -9.78
CA SER A 171 -0.86 -0.98 -9.71
C SER A 171 -1.48 -0.52 -8.39
N LEU A 172 -0.79 -0.71 -7.27
CA LEU A 172 -1.24 -0.23 -5.97
C LEU A 172 -1.30 1.31 -5.93
N THR A 173 -0.29 1.98 -6.46
CA THR A 173 -0.25 3.45 -6.55
C THR A 173 -1.39 3.98 -7.42
N ALA A 174 -1.62 3.36 -8.57
CA ALA A 174 -2.75 3.69 -9.45
C ALA A 174 -4.10 3.47 -8.76
N LEU A 175 -4.27 2.35 -8.04
CA LEU A 175 -5.47 2.07 -7.26
C LEU A 175 -5.70 3.15 -6.18
N ILE A 176 -4.67 3.52 -5.42
CA ILE A 176 -4.80 4.57 -4.41
C ILE A 176 -5.22 5.89 -5.08
N GLY A 177 -4.59 6.26 -6.21
CA GLY A 177 -4.92 7.48 -6.94
C GLY A 177 -6.37 7.47 -7.43
N TRP A 178 -6.82 6.35 -7.97
CA TRP A 178 -8.20 6.12 -8.41
C TRP A 178 -9.20 6.25 -7.26
N LEU A 179 -8.92 5.62 -6.12
CA LEU A 179 -9.77 5.70 -4.92
C LEU A 179 -9.91 7.14 -4.41
N PHE A 180 -8.83 7.93 -4.44
CA PHE A 180 -8.89 9.35 -4.07
C PHE A 180 -9.57 10.23 -5.13
N ALA A 181 -9.43 9.91 -6.42
CA ALA A 181 -10.10 10.64 -7.49
C ALA A 181 -11.63 10.50 -7.40
N GLY A 182 -12.13 9.28 -7.13
CA GLY A 182 -13.57 9.02 -6.95
C GLY A 182 -14.21 9.66 -5.72
N GLN A 183 -13.43 10.24 -4.80
CA GLN A 183 -13.93 10.98 -3.64
C GLN A 183 -14.03 12.50 -3.88
N ARG A 184 -13.54 13.00 -5.02
CA ARG A 184 -13.73 14.41 -5.38
C ARG A 184 -15.13 14.56 -5.97
N PRO A 185 -16.02 15.39 -5.39
CA PRO A 185 -17.25 15.76 -6.07
C PRO A 185 -16.92 16.33 -7.44
N ASP A 186 -17.72 16.01 -8.45
CA ASP A 186 -17.62 16.62 -9.79
C ASP A 186 -17.34 18.11 -9.64
N ILE A 187 -16.19 18.55 -10.17
CA ILE A 187 -15.97 19.98 -10.41
C ILE A 187 -17.08 20.34 -11.39
N SER A 188 -18.15 20.95 -10.87
CA SER A 188 -19.32 21.28 -11.68
C SER A 188 -18.86 22.05 -12.90
N ALA A 189 -19.08 21.44 -14.07
CA ALA A 189 -19.09 22.09 -15.36
C ALA A 189 -20.26 23.10 -15.39
N GLY A 190 -20.12 24.20 -14.65
CA GLY A 190 -21.15 25.22 -14.44
C GLY A 190 -20.63 26.65 -14.60
N GLY A 191 -19.51 26.84 -15.30
CA GLY A 191 -18.91 28.17 -15.52
C GLY A 191 -18.95 28.68 -16.97
N GLU A 192 -19.36 27.86 -17.94
CA GLU A 192 -19.39 28.25 -19.35
C GLU A 192 -20.83 28.28 -19.88
N THR A 193 -21.65 29.19 -19.38
CA THR A 193 -22.81 29.71 -20.14
C THR A 193 -23.33 30.99 -19.48
N GLY A 194 -23.27 32.11 -20.20
CA GLY A 194 -24.30 33.15 -20.11
C GLY A 194 -23.97 34.43 -19.33
N THR A 195 -22.93 35.17 -19.70
CA THR A 195 -22.94 36.64 -19.55
C THR A 195 -22.78 37.28 -20.91
N GLY A 196 -23.91 37.42 -21.59
CA GLY A 196 -24.02 38.02 -22.91
C GLY A 196 -25.43 38.48 -23.22
N GLN A 197 -26.15 39.08 -22.26
CA GLN A 197 -27.29 39.94 -22.59
C GLN A 197 -27.67 40.87 -21.43
N ARG A 198 -27.94 42.14 -21.80
CA ARG A 198 -28.40 43.30 -21.01
C ARG A 198 -27.32 44.25 -20.47
N ALA A 199 -26.90 45.18 -21.31
CA ALA A 199 -27.35 46.57 -21.24
C ALA A 199 -27.21 47.21 -22.63
#